data_AF-Q5DB38-F1
#
_entry.id   AF-Q5DB38-F1
#
_cell.length_a   1.000
_cell.length_b   1.000
_cell.length_c   1.000
_cell.angle_alpha   90.00
_cell.angle_beta   90.00
_cell.angle_gamma   90.00
#
_symmetry.space_group_name_H-M   'P 1'
#
loop_
_entity.id
_entity.type
_entity.pdbx_description
1 polymer ?
#
loop_
_entity_poly.entity_id
_entity_poly.type
_entity_poly.pdbx_seq_one_letter_code
_entity_poly.pdbx_strand_id
1 'polypeptide(L)'
;MEVLGVPSELLLEKASRRRVFFDSKRTPRYLTNSRGRKRIPGSETIENLVKTVDSKFINLLNQCLTWDPDERLTPNEALNHEWILHENEHNKQNITFQTIEHTNSENKQKDTIA
;
A
#
# COMPACT_ATOMS: atom_id res chain seq x y z
N MET A 1 0.89 8.25 -14.09
CA MET A 1 2.01 9.20 -13.92
C MET A 1 1.68 10.33 -12.96
N GLU A 2 0.41 10.71 -12.76
CA GLU A 2 0.08 11.80 -11.82
C GLU A 2 0.58 11.55 -10.40
N VAL A 3 0.55 10.29 -9.96
CA VAL A 3 0.95 9.89 -8.61
C VAL A 3 2.44 9.59 -8.55
N LEU A 4 2.91 8.55 -9.26
CA LEU A 4 4.30 8.08 -9.20
C LEU A 4 5.28 8.83 -10.11
N GLY A 5 4.86 9.94 -10.70
CA GLY A 5 5.67 10.65 -11.70
C GLY A 5 5.94 9.86 -12.97
N VAL A 6 7.06 10.20 -13.62
CA VAL A 6 7.57 9.56 -14.84
C VAL A 6 8.52 8.41 -14.43
N PRO A 7 8.42 7.22 -15.05
CA PRO A 7 9.33 6.11 -14.77
C PRO A 7 10.78 6.44 -15.13
N SER A 8 11.73 5.71 -14.54
CA SER A 8 13.15 5.87 -14.81
C SER A 8 13.51 5.58 -16.27
N GLU A 9 14.61 6.17 -16.72
CA GLU A 9 15.14 6.00 -18.07
C GLU A 9 15.44 4.55 -18.41
N LEU A 10 16.07 3.83 -17.48
CA LEU A 10 16.40 2.41 -17.62
C LEU A 10 15.14 1.56 -17.84
N LEU A 11 14.05 1.87 -17.13
CA LEU A 11 12.79 1.16 -17.29
C LEU A 11 12.14 1.46 -18.65
N LEU A 12 12.22 2.71 -19.10
CA LEU A 12 11.72 3.10 -20.42
C LEU A 12 12.49 2.41 -21.55
N GLU A 13 13.79 2.21 -21.41
CA GLU A 13 14.62 1.56 -22.43
C GLU A 13 14.30 0.08 -22.59
N LYS A 14 14.01 -0.62 -21.48
CA LYS A 14 13.53 -2.01 -21.49
C LYS A 14 12.13 -2.14 -22.10
N ALA A 15 11.33 -1.06 -22.14
CA ALA A 15 9.94 -1.11 -22.57
C ALA A 15 9.76 -1.15 -24.10
N SER A 16 9.33 -2.30 -24.63
CA SER A 16 9.09 -2.52 -26.07
C SER A 16 8.10 -1.53 -26.72
N ARG A 17 7.11 -1.06 -25.95
CA ARG A 17 6.07 -0.13 -26.42
C ARG A 17 6.31 1.33 -26.01
N ARG A 18 7.51 1.69 -25.56
CA ARG A 18 7.85 3.06 -25.11
C ARG A 18 7.36 4.14 -26.07
N ARG A 19 7.60 3.96 -27.38
CA ARG A 19 7.31 4.95 -28.42
C ARG A 19 5.82 5.32 -28.56
N VAL A 20 4.92 4.46 -28.07
CA VAL A 20 3.46 4.72 -28.05
C VAL A 20 3.11 5.75 -27.00
N PHE A 21 3.76 5.70 -25.84
CA PHE A 21 3.42 6.52 -24.68
C PHE A 21 4.36 7.72 -24.49
N PHE A 22 5.58 7.62 -24.99
CA PHE A 22 6.64 8.63 -24.84
C PHE A 22 7.22 9.05 -26.19
N ASP A 23 7.67 10.30 -26.26
CA ASP A 23 8.41 10.82 -27.40
C ASP A 23 9.90 10.44 -27.37
N SER A 24 10.67 10.91 -28.35
CA SER A 24 12.12 10.68 -28.42
C SER A 24 12.89 11.36 -27.28
N LYS A 25 12.33 12.44 -26.72
CA LYS A 25 12.87 13.18 -25.57
C LYS A 25 12.41 12.59 -24.23
N ARG A 26 11.75 11.43 -24.23
CA ARG A 26 11.21 10.74 -23.05
C ARG A 26 10.08 11.51 -22.35
N THR A 27 9.43 12.43 -23.06
CA THR A 27 8.26 13.16 -22.58
C THR A 27 6.99 12.35 -22.84
N PRO A 28 6.05 12.26 -21.88
CA PRO A 28 4.77 11.59 -22.11
C PRO A 28 3.96 12.28 -23.21
N ARG A 29 3.45 11.52 -24.19
CA ARG A 29 2.72 12.06 -25.35
C ARG A 29 1.31 12.52 -25.02
N TYR A 30 0.64 11.84 -24.09
CA TYR A 30 -0.77 12.07 -23.78
C TYR A 30 -0.93 12.47 -22.32
N LEU A 31 -0.95 13.78 -22.07
CA LEU A 31 -1.32 14.32 -20.77
C LEU A 31 -2.83 14.62 -20.69
N THR A 32 -3.48 14.89 -21.82
CA THR A 32 -4.90 15.23 -21.85
C THR A 32 -5.75 14.01 -22.18
N ASN A 33 -6.78 13.71 -21.39
CA ASN A 33 -7.71 12.64 -21.69
C ASN A 33 -8.72 13.03 -22.79
N SER A 34 -9.53 12.09 -23.26
CA SER A 34 -10.59 12.35 -24.26
C SER A 34 -11.67 13.35 -23.81
N ARG A 35 -11.74 13.65 -22.51
CA ARG A 35 -12.64 14.64 -21.90
C ARG A 35 -11.94 15.99 -21.65
N GLY A 36 -10.76 16.22 -22.23
CA GLY A 36 -10.03 17.49 -22.11
C GLY A 36 -9.30 17.71 -20.78
N ARG A 37 -9.32 16.75 -19.83
CA ARG A 37 -8.62 16.91 -18.55
C ARG A 37 -7.14 16.58 -18.70
N LYS A 38 -6.28 17.55 -18.37
CA LYS A 38 -4.82 17.41 -18.32
C LYS A 38 -4.41 16.69 -17.04
N ARG A 39 -3.56 15.68 -17.19
CA ARG A 39 -2.98 14.86 -16.13
C ARG A 39 -1.48 15.11 -16.10
N ILE A 40 -1.00 15.80 -15.07
CA ILE A 40 0.41 16.22 -15.00
C ILE A 40 1.17 15.18 -14.17
N PRO A 41 2.33 14.67 -14.63
CA PRO A 41 3.11 13.74 -13.82
C PRO A 41 3.51 14.33 -12.47
N GLY A 42 3.34 13.58 -11.38
CA GLY A 42 3.69 14.00 -10.02
C GLY A 42 2.80 15.12 -9.43
N SER A 43 1.66 15.44 -10.04
CA SER A 43 0.75 16.46 -9.50
C SER A 43 -0.15 15.97 -8.36
N GLU A 44 -0.20 14.66 -8.12
CA GLU A 44 -1.04 14.05 -7.09
C GLU A 44 -0.19 13.21 -6.15
N THR A 45 -0.65 13.07 -4.91
CA THR A 45 -0.02 12.23 -3.89
C THR A 45 -0.94 11.09 -3.50
N ILE A 46 -0.39 9.97 -3.02
CA ILE A 46 -1.19 8.81 -2.61
C ILE A 46 -2.10 9.17 -1.44
N GLU A 47 -1.58 9.97 -0.51
CA GLU A 47 -2.28 10.49 0.67
C GLU A 47 -3.55 11.22 0.27
N ASN A 48 -3.49 12.09 -0.75
CA ASN A 48 -4.65 12.84 -1.24
C ASN A 48 -5.68 11.93 -1.91
N LEU A 49 -5.22 10.92 -2.66
CA LEU A 49 -6.09 10.02 -3.39
C LEU A 49 -6.85 9.06 -2.47
N VAL A 50 -6.13 8.52 -1.48
CA VAL A 50 -6.62 7.52 -0.51
C VAL A 50 -7.26 8.20 0.71
N LYS A 51 -7.04 9.51 0.88
CA LYS A 51 -7.59 10.35 1.97
C LYS A 51 -7.22 9.83 3.35
N THR A 52 -5.99 9.39 3.50
CA THR A 52 -5.47 8.78 4.72
C THR A 52 -4.11 9.36 5.06
N VAL A 53 -3.85 9.56 6.35
CA VAL A 53 -2.58 10.10 6.89
C VAL A 53 -1.73 9.03 7.59
N ASP A 54 -2.18 7.77 7.61
CA ASP A 54 -1.43 6.64 8.15
C ASP A 54 -0.17 6.39 7.32
N SER A 55 0.98 6.79 7.86
CA SER A 55 2.28 6.67 7.19
C SER A 55 2.65 5.22 6.89
N LYS A 56 2.24 4.25 7.73
CA LYS A 56 2.54 2.83 7.52
C LYS A 56 1.76 2.29 6.34
N PHE A 57 0.50 2.67 6.22
CA PHE A 57 -0.33 2.27 5.08
C PHE A 57 0.19 2.87 3.77
N ILE A 58 0.48 4.16 3.78
CA ILE A 58 1.01 4.87 2.61
C ILE A 58 2.37 4.30 2.21
N ASN A 59 3.21 3.93 3.18
CA ASN A 59 4.48 3.28 2.90
C ASN A 59 4.29 1.91 2.20
N LEU A 60 3.37 1.07 2.68
CA LEU A 60 3.03 -0.19 2.01
C LEU A 60 2.59 0.04 0.56
N LEU A 61 1.69 1.01 0.34
CA LEU A 61 1.21 1.34 -1.01
C LEU A 61 2.35 1.82 -1.92
N ASN A 62 3.25 2.66 -1.42
CA ASN A 62 4.40 3.11 -2.20
C ASN A 62 5.29 1.94 -2.63
N GLN A 63 5.60 1.00 -1.72
CA GLN A 63 6.42 -0.16 -2.05
C GLN A 63 5.72 -1.12 -3.03
N CYS A 64 4.39 -1.27 -2.92
CA CYS A 64 3.59 -2.07 -3.85
C CYS A 64 3.47 -1.45 -5.24
N LEU A 65 3.48 -0.12 -5.32
CA LEU A 65 3.27 0.64 -6.56
C LEU A 65 4.58 1.04 -7.26
N THR A 66 5.74 0.55 -6.79
CA THR A 66 7.04 0.79 -7.41
C THR A 66 7.05 0.43 -8.90
N TRP A 67 7.64 1.32 -9.70
CA TRP A 67 7.74 1.19 -11.16
C TRP A 67 8.54 -0.04 -11.58
N ASP A 68 9.72 -0.22 -11.00
CA ASP A 68 10.57 -1.37 -11.27
C ASP A 68 9.96 -2.62 -10.62
N PRO A 69 9.63 -3.67 -11.39
CA PRO A 69 9.12 -4.91 -10.83
C PRO A 69 10.11 -5.62 -9.90
N ASP A 70 11.43 -5.46 -10.12
CA ASP A 70 12.45 -6.13 -9.33
C ASP A 70 12.61 -5.49 -7.93
N GLU A 71 12.25 -4.20 -7.81
CA GLU A 71 12.24 -3.46 -6.54
C GLU A 71 10.84 -3.42 -5.89
N ARG A 72 9.82 -4.00 -6.53
CA ARG A 72 8.45 -3.99 -6.02
C ARG A 72 8.30 -4.99 -4.88
N LEU A 73 7.58 -4.56 -3.84
CA LEU A 73 7.29 -5.40 -2.68
C LEU A 73 6.66 -6.74 -3.08
N THR A 74 7.28 -7.84 -2.65
CA THR A 74 6.75 -9.18 -2.87
C THR A 74 5.66 -9.52 -1.85
N PRO A 75 4.77 -10.49 -2.11
CA PRO A 75 3.73 -10.87 -1.16
C PRO A 75 4.28 -11.30 0.21
N ASN A 76 5.38 -12.05 0.24
CA ASN A 76 6.02 -12.49 1.48
C ASN A 76 6.58 -11.32 2.29
N GLU A 77 7.18 -10.33 1.63
CA GLU A 77 7.65 -9.11 2.31
C GLU A 77 6.47 -8.26 2.77
N ALA A 78 5.41 -8.14 1.97
CA ALA A 78 4.20 -7.42 2.32
C ALA A 78 3.54 -7.96 3.60
N LEU A 79 3.45 -9.28 3.75
CA LEU A 79 2.92 -9.91 4.97
C LEU A 79 3.73 -9.56 6.23
N ASN A 80 5.02 -9.26 6.08
CA ASN A 80 5.91 -8.83 7.16
C ASN A 80 5.99 -7.31 7.31
N HIS A 81 5.21 -6.55 6.52
CA HIS A 81 5.22 -5.09 6.58
C HIS A 81 4.55 -4.58 7.86
N GLU A 82 5.09 -3.50 8.44
CA GLU A 82 4.64 -2.96 9.72
C GLU A 82 3.14 -2.68 9.78
N TRP A 83 2.56 -2.19 8.68
CA TRP A 83 1.12 -1.93 8.60
C TRP A 83 0.27 -3.20 8.81
N ILE A 84 0.65 -4.31 8.15
CA ILE A 84 -0.07 -5.58 8.25
C ILE A 84 0.17 -6.22 9.62
N LEU A 85 1.40 -6.19 10.12
CA LEU A 85 1.73 -6.76 11.44
C LEU A 85 1.02 -6.01 12.58
N HIS A 86 0.96 -4.69 12.53
CA HIS A 86 0.38 -3.88 13.60
C HIS A 86 -1.14 -4.05 13.74
N GLU A 87 -1.86 -4.28 12.62
CA GLU A 87 -3.29 -4.60 12.67
C GLU A 87 -3.53 -5.97 13.33
N ASN A 88 -2.65 -6.94 13.06
CA ASN A 88 -2.69 -8.25 13.71
C ASN A 88 -2.39 -8.16 15.22
N GLU A 89 -1.53 -7.24 15.67
CA GLU A 89 -1.24 -7.04 17.09
C GLU A 89 -2.42 -6.46 17.85
N HIS A 90 -3.10 -5.44 17.31
CA HIS A 90 -4.34 -4.92 17.90
C HIS A 90 -5.40 -6.03 18.03
N ASN A 91 -5.51 -6.90 17.02
CA ASN A 91 -6.44 -8.03 17.07
C ASN A 91 -6.03 -9.10 18.10
N LYS A 92 -4.73 -9.39 18.25
CA LYS A 92 -4.20 -10.30 19.27
C LYS A 92 -4.48 -9.81 20.69
N GLN A 93 -4.36 -8.51 20.94
CA GLN A 93 -4.70 -7.94 22.25
C GLN A 93 -6.19 -8.16 22.54
N ASN A 94 -7.08 -7.87 21.59
CA ASN A 94 -8.52 -8.09 21.75
C ASN A 94 -8.89 -9.56 22.04
N ILE A 95 -8.26 -10.51 21.34
CA ILE A 95 -8.48 -11.96 21.57
C ILE A 95 -7.95 -12.38 22.95
N THR A 96 -6.79 -11.85 23.36
CA THR A 96 -6.18 -12.16 24.66
C THR A 96 -7.06 -11.66 25.81
N PHE A 97 -7.59 -10.43 25.71
CA PHE A 97 -8.53 -9.90 26.70
C PHE A 97 -9.82 -10.72 26.78
N GLN A 98 -10.40 -11.14 25.65
CA GLN A 98 -11.59 -12.02 25.66
C GLN A 98 -11.29 -13.39 26.31
N THR A 99 -10.13 -13.96 26.02
CA THR A 99 -9.73 -15.26 26.61
C THR A 99 -9.55 -15.15 28.13
N ILE A 100 -8.95 -14.07 28.62
CA ILE A 100 -8.75 -13.83 30.05
C ILE A 100 -10.10 -13.68 30.78
N GLU A 101 -11.05 -12.92 30.23
CA GLU A 101 -12.40 -12.78 30.80
C GLU A 101 -13.15 -14.12 30.89
N HIS A 102 -13.05 -14.95 29.84
CA HIS A 102 -13.65 -16.29 29.83
C HIS A 102 -13.02 -17.22 30.89
N THR A 103 -11.69 -17.25 31.02
CA THR A 103 -11.02 -18.07 32.04
C THR A 103 -11.31 -17.62 33.48
N ASN A 104 -11.50 -16.31 33.72
CA ASN A 104 -11.89 -15.78 35.03
C ASN A 104 -13.35 -16.11 35.38
N SER A 105 -14.24 -16.17 34.38
CA SER A 105 -15.64 -16.56 34.58
C SER A 105 -15.81 -18.04 34.92
N GLU A 106 -15.01 -18.93 34.33
CA GLU A 106 -15.02 -20.37 34.61
C GLU A 106 -14.45 -20.73 35.98
N ASN A 107 -13.43 -20.01 36.46
CA ASN A 107 -12.87 -20.25 37.79
C ASN A 107 -13.82 -19.81 38.91
N LYS A 108 -14.65 -18.78 38.68
CA LYS A 108 -15.63 -18.31 39.67
C LYS A 108 -16.79 -19.28 39.92
N GLN A 109 -17.08 -20.17 38.97
CA GLN A 109 -18.11 -21.22 39.13
C GLN A 109 -17.61 -22.46 39.87
N LYS A 110 -16.30 -22.70 39.94
CA LYS A 110 -15.74 -23.87 40.64
C LYS A 110 -15.64 -23.68 42.16
N ASP A 111 -15.58 -22.44 42.63
CA ASP A 111 -15.51 -22.11 44.07
C ASP A 111 -16.88 -22.04 44.79
N THR A 112 -18.00 -22.24 44.07
CA THR A 112 -19.36 -22.18 44.64
C THR A 112 -19.94 -23.57 44.97
N ILE A 113 -19.23 -24.66 44.63
CA ILE A 113 -19.64 -26.04 44.93
C ILE A 113 -18.54 -26.68 45.80
N ALA A 114 -18.49 -26.29 47.08
CA ALA A 114 -17.82 -27.01 48.15
C ALA A 114 -18.57 -26.76 49.46
#